data_AF-A0A5S4V0D9-F1
#
_entry.id   AF-A0A5S4V0D9-F1
#
_cell.length_a   1.000
_cell.length_b   1.000
_cell.length_c   1.000
_cell.angle_alpha   90.00
_cell.angle_beta   90.00
_cell.angle_gamma   90.00
#
_symmetry.space_group_name_H-M   'P 1'
#
loop_
_entity.id
_entity.type
_entity.pdbx_description
1 polymer ?
#
loop_
_entity_poly.entity_id
_entity_poly.type
_entity_poly.pdbx_seq_one_letter_code
_entity_poly.pdbx_strand_id
1 'polypeptide(L)'
;MALVLPLLAAELWLLDPSGAWPVVAWTAAIIAALIIAAWIAYQRTQASLSTYGIVERGFFGGTYTVAARDIAGVLRVQLYRSNSLDTSQELFVVSRNGRGVFRMRGRFWNTATMDRVARILGTEETVRPEPVTLAELRQTDPELLYWFERRSLSR
;
A
#
# COMPACT_ATOMS: atom_id res chain seq x y z
N MET A 1 -11.76 -10.07 11.37
CA MET A 1 -12.58 -10.39 12.56
C MET A 1 -13.22 -11.79 12.50
N ALA A 2 -13.69 -12.27 11.35
CA ALA A 2 -14.35 -13.60 11.25
C ALA A 2 -13.44 -14.83 11.50
N LEU A 3 -12.12 -14.69 11.42
CA LEU A 3 -11.16 -15.80 11.59
C LEU A 3 -10.75 -16.08 13.04
N VAL A 4 -11.05 -15.16 13.97
CA VAL A 4 -10.61 -15.29 15.38
C VAL A 4 -11.53 -16.23 16.17
N LEU A 5 -12.84 -16.20 15.87
CA LEU A 5 -13.83 -17.07 16.53
C LEU A 5 -13.56 -18.57 16.34
N PRO A 6 -13.37 -19.10 15.12
CA PRO A 6 -13.16 -20.55 14.93
C PRO A 6 -11.83 -21.02 15.53
N LEU A 7 -10.80 -20.17 15.58
CA LEU A 7 -9.52 -20.50 16.21
C LEU A 7 -9.66 -20.64 17.73
N LEU A 8 -10.32 -19.69 18.39
CA LEU A 8 -10.58 -19.75 19.83
C LEU A 8 -11.51 -20.91 20.19
N ALA A 9 -12.52 -21.20 19.36
CA ALA A 9 -13.41 -22.34 19.55
C ALA A 9 -12.68 -23.68 19.39
N ALA A 10 -11.76 -23.79 18.42
CA ALA A 10 -10.94 -24.99 18.24
C ALA A 10 -9.96 -25.20 19.41
N GLU A 11 -9.33 -24.14 19.93
CA GLU A 11 -8.51 -24.24 21.14
C GLU A 11 -9.33 -24.69 22.35
N LEU A 12 -10.50 -24.09 22.59
CA LEU A 12 -11.41 -24.48 23.68
C LEU A 12 -11.93 -25.92 23.55
N TRP A 13 -12.04 -26.44 22.33
CA TRP A 13 -12.54 -27.78 22.06
C TRP A 13 -11.45 -28.86 22.15
N LEU A 14 -10.20 -28.54 21.81
CA LEU A 14 -9.09 -29.49 21.76
C LEU A 14 -8.37 -29.67 23.10
N LEU A 15 -8.64 -28.80 24.08
CA LEU A 15 -7.88 -28.72 25.33
C LEU A 15 -8.71 -29.21 26.53
N ASP A 16 -8.15 -30.18 27.27
CA ASP A 16 -8.74 -30.75 28.47
C ASP A 16 -9.05 -29.64 29.51
N PRO A 17 -10.25 -29.61 30.14
CA PRO A 17 -10.72 -28.47 30.94
C PRO A 17 -9.87 -28.11 32.16
N SER A 18 -8.96 -29.00 32.60
CA SER A 18 -8.26 -28.89 33.88
C SER A 18 -6.83 -28.35 33.80
N GLY A 19 -6.18 -28.33 32.64
CA GLY A 19 -4.74 -28.02 32.53
C GLY A 19 -4.32 -26.96 31.50
N ALA A 20 -5.23 -26.56 30.62
CA ALA A 20 -4.88 -25.87 29.39
C ALA A 20 -5.30 -24.40 29.29
N TRP A 21 -6.05 -23.90 30.26
CA TRP A 21 -6.44 -22.48 30.35
C TRP A 21 -5.27 -21.49 30.20
N PRO A 22 -4.06 -21.76 30.74
CA PRO A 22 -2.91 -20.86 30.55
C PRO A 22 -2.48 -20.75 29.08
N VAL A 23 -2.59 -21.83 28.30
CA VAL A 23 -2.22 -21.84 26.88
C VAL A 23 -3.19 -20.99 26.07
N VAL A 24 -4.49 -21.18 26.27
CA VAL A 24 -5.54 -20.37 25.62
C VAL A 24 -5.39 -18.89 25.98
N ALA A 25 -5.14 -18.58 27.25
CA ALA A 25 -4.91 -17.21 27.71
C ALA A 25 -3.67 -16.59 27.06
N TRP A 26 -2.57 -17.35 26.93
CA TRP A 26 -1.37 -16.90 26.23
C TRP A 26 -1.61 -16.68 24.74
N THR A 27 -2.28 -17.60 24.04
CA THR A 27 -2.61 -17.43 22.62
C THR A 27 -3.47 -16.20 22.41
N ALA A 28 -4.53 -16.03 23.20
CA ALA A 28 -5.39 -14.86 23.15
C ALA A 28 -4.62 -13.55 23.41
N ALA A 29 -3.72 -13.55 24.39
CA ALA A 29 -2.87 -12.39 24.70
C ALA A 29 -1.93 -12.04 23.54
N ILE A 30 -1.30 -13.04 22.91
CA ILE A 30 -0.43 -12.83 21.75
C ILE A 30 -1.23 -12.28 20.56
N ILE A 31 -2.39 -12.86 20.26
CA ILE A 31 -3.27 -12.38 19.19
C ILE A 31 -3.70 -10.93 19.46
N ALA A 32 -4.12 -10.62 20.69
CA ALA A 32 -4.50 -9.26 21.08
C ALA A 32 -3.32 -8.28 20.94
N ALA A 33 -2.12 -8.67 21.38
CA ALA A 33 -0.92 -7.86 21.23
C ALA A 33 -0.59 -7.59 19.75
N LEU A 34 -0.70 -8.59 18.87
CA LEU A 34 -0.51 -8.43 17.43
C LEU A 34 -1.54 -7.49 16.80
N ILE A 35 -2.82 -7.59 17.20
CA ILE A 35 -3.88 -6.69 16.74
C ILE A 35 -3.58 -5.25 17.16
N ILE A 36 -3.22 -5.03 18.43
CA ILE A 36 -2.88 -3.69 18.95
C ILE A 36 -1.65 -3.13 18.23
N ALA A 37 -0.60 -3.93 18.05
CA ALA A 37 0.59 -3.52 17.33
C ALA A 37 0.27 -3.14 15.88
N ALA A 38 -0.54 -3.95 15.18
CA ALA A 38 -0.99 -3.66 13.83
C ALA A 38 -1.85 -2.38 13.76
N TRP A 39 -2.72 -2.15 14.75
CA TRP A 39 -3.53 -0.94 14.85
C TRP A 39 -2.67 0.32 15.04
N ILE A 40 -1.69 0.26 15.95
CA ILE A 40 -0.75 1.38 16.18
C ILE A 40 0.08 1.64 14.93
N ALA A 41 0.60 0.59 14.27
CA ALA A 41 1.34 0.70 13.03
C ALA A 41 0.49 1.33 11.91
N TYR A 42 -0.78 0.94 11.81
CA TYR A 42 -1.73 1.52 10.86
C TYR A 42 -1.95 3.01 11.10
N GLN A 43 -2.22 3.42 12.34
CA GLN A 43 -2.42 4.84 12.70
C GLN A 43 -1.17 5.70 12.49
N ARG A 44 0.02 5.10 12.61
CA ARG A 44 1.31 5.78 12.38
C ARG A 44 1.69 5.85 10.90
N THR A 45 0.98 5.16 10.01
CA THR A 45 1.25 5.20 8.59
C THR A 45 0.68 6.49 8.02
N GLN A 46 1.57 7.45 7.73
CA GLN A 46 1.21 8.75 7.19
C GLN A 46 2.12 9.08 6.01
N ALA A 47 1.55 9.55 4.92
CA ALA A 47 2.28 10.14 3.82
C ALA A 47 1.97 11.63 3.78
N SER A 48 2.98 12.47 4.00
CA SER A 48 2.86 13.91 3.84
C SER A 48 3.55 14.36 2.55
N LEU A 49 2.85 15.22 1.83
CA LEU A 49 3.32 15.84 0.60
C LEU A 49 3.57 17.32 0.87
N SER A 50 4.73 17.83 0.46
CA SER A 50 5.07 19.24 0.56
C SER A 50 5.83 19.71 -0.68
N THR A 51 5.99 21.01 -0.83
CA THR A 51 6.83 21.59 -1.89
C THR A 51 8.30 21.18 -1.80
N TYR A 52 8.76 20.74 -0.62
CA TYR A 52 10.13 20.25 -0.43
C TYR A 52 10.31 18.77 -0.78
N GLY A 53 9.21 18.03 -0.98
CA GLY A 53 9.23 16.62 -1.30
C GLY A 53 8.18 15.81 -0.54
N ILE A 54 8.40 14.49 -0.53
CA ILE A 54 7.49 13.48 0.00
C ILE A 54 8.11 12.86 1.24
N VAL A 55 7.36 12.79 2.33
CA VAL A 55 7.73 12.05 3.53
C VAL A 55 6.70 10.96 3.77
N GLU A 56 7.12 9.71 3.63
CA GLU A 56 6.29 8.55 3.93
C GLU A 56 6.78 7.89 5.21
N ARG A 57 5.88 7.74 6.18
CA ARG A 57 6.10 6.89 7.35
C ARG A 57 5.45 5.54 7.07
N GLY A 58 6.28 4.54 6.78
CA GLY A 58 5.83 3.19 6.48
C GLY A 58 5.29 2.46 7.70
N PHE A 59 4.53 1.41 7.45
CA PHE A 59 3.88 0.57 8.47
C PHE A 59 4.86 0.00 9.52
N PHE A 60 6.07 -0.37 9.11
CA PHE A 60 7.12 -0.86 10.01
C PHE A 60 7.95 0.24 10.69
N GLY A 61 7.50 1.49 10.64
CA GLY A 61 8.16 2.63 11.30
C GLY A 61 9.32 3.27 10.51
N GLY A 62 9.67 2.73 9.34
CA GLY A 62 10.64 3.36 8.44
C GLY A 62 10.11 4.70 7.93
N THR A 63 10.93 5.75 7.99
CA THR A 63 10.61 7.05 7.38
C THR A 63 11.39 7.16 6.08
N TYR A 64 10.68 7.25 4.96
CA TYR A 64 11.25 7.41 3.63
C TYR A 64 11.01 8.86 3.19
N THR A 65 12.10 9.59 2.97
CA THR A 65 12.05 10.98 2.52
C THR A 65 12.61 11.08 1.11
N VAL A 66 11.84 11.65 0.19
CA VAL A 66 12.28 11.94 -1.17
C VAL A 66 12.18 13.44 -1.39
N ALA A 67 13.32 14.09 -1.64
CA ALA A 67 13.35 15.52 -1.87
C ALA A 67 12.74 15.87 -3.24
N ALA A 68 12.10 17.03 -3.35
CA ALA A 68 11.48 17.48 -4.61
C ALA A 68 12.48 17.57 -5.77
N ARG A 69 13.75 17.90 -5.49
CA ARG A 69 14.83 17.91 -6.49
C ARG A 69 15.07 16.53 -7.13
N ASP A 70 14.79 15.46 -6.41
CA ASP A 70 15.00 14.09 -6.87
C ASP A 70 13.76 13.55 -7.60
N ILE A 71 12.68 14.34 -7.68
CA ILE A 71 11.46 14.01 -8.42
C ILE A 71 11.63 14.48 -9.87
N ALA A 72 11.35 13.58 -10.81
CA ALA A 72 11.36 13.87 -12.24
C ALA A 72 10.02 14.42 -12.72
N GLY A 73 8.93 13.82 -12.23
CA GLY A 73 7.60 14.12 -12.71
C GLY A 73 6.52 13.26 -12.08
N VAL A 74 5.30 13.52 -12.51
CA VAL A 74 4.12 12.77 -12.10
C VAL A 74 3.54 12.06 -13.32
N LEU A 75 3.33 10.76 -13.23
CA LEU A 75 2.74 9.93 -14.28
C LEU A 75 1.35 9.48 -13.86
N ARG A 76 0.33 9.85 -14.64
CA ARG A 76 -1.04 9.36 -14.47
C ARG A 76 -1.33 8.25 -15.45
N VAL A 77 -1.83 7.13 -14.94
CA VAL A 77 -2.12 5.92 -15.72
C VAL A 77 -3.54 5.44 -15.39
N GLN A 78 -4.28 5.03 -16.42
CA GLN A 78 -5.51 4.27 -16.22
C GLN A 78 -5.16 2.79 -16.13
N LEU A 79 -5.51 2.14 -15.02
CA LEU A 79 -5.27 0.72 -14.81
C LEU A 79 -6.58 -0.05 -14.85
N TYR A 80 -6.62 -1.11 -15.66
CA TYR A 80 -7.72 -2.07 -15.65
C TYR A 80 -7.77 -2.80 -14.31
N ARG A 81 -8.97 -2.90 -13.74
CA ARG A 81 -9.19 -3.71 -12.53
C ARG A 81 -9.16 -5.19 -12.93
N SER A 82 -8.51 -6.01 -12.10
CA SER A 82 -8.50 -7.47 -12.31
C SER A 82 -9.92 -8.01 -12.46
N ASN A 83 -10.18 -8.66 -13.60
CA ASN A 83 -11.46 -9.29 -13.94
C ASN A 83 -12.66 -8.33 -14.17
N SER A 84 -12.42 -7.06 -14.49
CA SER A 84 -13.45 -6.11 -14.95
C SER A 84 -12.92 -5.22 -16.08
N LEU A 85 -13.83 -4.71 -16.91
CA LEU A 85 -13.54 -3.64 -17.88
C LEU A 85 -13.43 -2.26 -17.21
N ASP A 86 -13.72 -2.18 -15.91
CA ASP A 86 -13.55 -0.95 -15.14
C ASP A 86 -12.08 -0.53 -15.08
N THR A 87 -11.82 0.73 -15.40
CA THR A 87 -10.52 1.36 -15.18
C THR A 87 -10.55 2.16 -13.88
N SER A 88 -9.40 2.23 -13.21
CA SER A 88 -9.17 3.19 -12.14
C SER A 88 -7.97 4.04 -12.47
N GLN A 89 -8.10 5.35 -12.25
CA GLN A 89 -6.97 6.26 -12.37
C GLN A 89 -6.00 6.02 -11.23
N GLU A 90 -4.73 5.96 -11.56
CA GLU A 90 -3.65 5.94 -10.58
C GLU A 90 -2.57 6.95 -10.96
N LEU A 91 -1.99 7.55 -9.95
CA LEU A 91 -0.97 8.58 -10.09
C LEU A 91 0.30 8.09 -9.43
N PHE A 92 1.39 8.10 -10.19
CA PHE A 92 2.73 7.70 -9.77
C PHE A 92 3.60 8.94 -9.73
N VAL A 93 4.28 9.16 -8.61
CA VAL A 93 5.38 10.13 -8.56
C VAL A 93 6.65 9.38 -8.92
N VAL A 94 7.35 9.88 -9.93
CA VAL A 94 8.54 9.24 -10.50
C VAL A 94 9.77 10.03 -10.09
N SER A 95 10.75 9.35 -9.52
CA SER A 95 12.05 9.92 -9.20
C SER A 95 12.92 10.05 -10.45
N ARG A 96 13.94 10.91 -10.41
CA ARG A 96 14.92 11.10 -11.49
C ARG A 96 15.68 9.84 -11.90
N ASN A 97 15.71 8.85 -11.02
CA ASN A 97 16.24 7.52 -11.34
C ASN A 97 15.23 6.59 -12.05
N GLY A 98 14.05 7.08 -12.47
CA GLY A 98 13.02 6.30 -13.16
C GLY A 98 12.11 5.48 -12.23
N ARG A 99 12.36 5.48 -10.93
CA ARG A 99 11.61 4.65 -9.97
C ARG A 99 10.36 5.35 -9.46
N GLY A 100 9.29 4.57 -9.28
CA GLY A 100 8.09 5.04 -8.58
C GLY A 100 8.38 5.20 -7.09
N VAL A 101 8.24 6.43 -6.58
CA VAL A 101 8.50 6.75 -5.17
C VAL A 101 7.22 6.91 -4.36
N PHE A 102 6.10 7.23 -5.02
CA PHE A 102 4.82 7.38 -4.37
C PHE A 102 3.71 7.03 -5.36
N ARG A 103 2.62 6.43 -4.87
CA ARG A 103 1.48 5.99 -5.70
C ARG A 103 0.15 6.33 -5.03
N MET A 104 -0.68 7.10 -5.71
CA MET A 104 -2.06 7.36 -5.32
C MET A 104 -3.01 6.52 -6.17
N ARG A 105 -3.86 5.73 -5.50
CA ARG A 105 -4.86 4.89 -6.15
C ARG A 105 -6.22 5.58 -6.17
N GLY A 106 -6.86 5.66 -7.33
CA GLY A 106 -8.15 6.34 -7.53
C GLY A 106 -9.31 5.76 -6.73
N ARG A 107 -9.16 4.52 -6.22
CA ARG A 107 -10.12 3.93 -5.28
C ARG A 107 -10.20 4.69 -3.96
N PHE A 108 -9.11 5.33 -3.54
CA PHE A 108 -9.02 6.03 -2.25
C PHE A 108 -8.97 7.56 -2.41
N TRP A 109 -8.56 8.04 -3.59
CA TRP A 109 -8.32 9.45 -3.84
C TRP A 109 -9.13 9.92 -5.04
N ASN A 110 -9.80 11.06 -4.89
CA ASN A 110 -10.48 11.70 -6.01
C ASN A 110 -9.48 12.37 -6.97
N THR A 111 -9.91 12.57 -8.22
CA THR A 111 -9.12 13.20 -9.28
C THR A 111 -8.64 14.60 -8.90
N ALA A 112 -9.49 15.42 -8.27
CA ALA A 112 -9.14 16.76 -7.84
C ALA A 112 -7.97 16.81 -6.83
N THR A 113 -7.82 15.78 -5.99
CA THR A 113 -6.69 15.66 -5.05
C THR A 113 -5.44 15.22 -5.80
N MET A 114 -5.57 14.31 -6.76
CA MET A 114 -4.46 13.90 -7.64
C MET A 114 -3.90 15.09 -8.44
N ASP A 115 -4.77 15.95 -8.98
CA ASP A 115 -4.38 17.16 -9.74
C ASP A 115 -3.63 18.21 -8.87
N ARG A 116 -3.70 18.11 -7.55
CA ARG A 116 -2.93 18.98 -6.64
C ARG A 116 -1.48 18.52 -6.48
N VAL A 117 -1.19 17.23 -6.70
CA VAL A 117 0.15 16.66 -6.45
C VAL A 117 1.20 17.31 -7.36
N ALA A 118 0.94 17.33 -8.67
CA ALA A 118 1.85 17.94 -9.64
C ALA A 118 2.09 19.43 -9.34
N ARG A 119 1.03 20.15 -8.93
CA ARG A 119 1.13 21.57 -8.52
C ARG A 119 1.95 21.78 -7.26
N ILE A 120 1.75 20.96 -6.22
CA ILE A 120 2.48 21.07 -4.95
C ILE A 120 3.96 20.77 -5.14
N LEU A 121 4.28 19.75 -5.94
CA LEU A 121 5.65 19.33 -6.24
C LEU A 121 6.34 20.23 -7.28
N GLY A 122 5.58 21.05 -8.02
CA GLY A 122 6.12 21.92 -9.06
C GLY A 122 6.67 21.15 -10.27
N THR A 123 6.09 20.00 -10.58
CA THR A 123 6.57 19.08 -11.63
C THR A 123 5.52 18.88 -12.71
N GLU A 124 5.95 18.56 -13.93
CA GLU A 124 5.04 18.23 -15.01
C GLU A 124 4.26 16.93 -14.75
N GLU A 125 3.01 16.92 -15.20
CA GLU A 125 2.16 15.75 -15.21
C GLU A 125 2.10 15.16 -16.61
N THR A 126 2.51 13.90 -16.75
CA THR A 126 2.35 13.10 -17.97
C THR A 126 1.17 12.17 -17.80
N VAL A 127 0.22 12.21 -18.73
CA VAL A 127 -0.94 11.30 -18.73
C VAL A 127 -0.74 10.26 -19.81
N ARG A 128 -0.75 8.97 -19.43
CA ARG A 128 -0.73 7.87 -20.41
C ARG A 128 -2.12 7.78 -21.06
N PRO A 129 -2.21 7.89 -22.40
CA PRO A 129 -3.49 7.95 -23.09
C PRO A 129 -4.23 6.60 -23.05
N GLU A 130 -3.49 5.51 -23.14
CA GLU A 130 -4.03 4.16 -23.19
C GLU A 130 -4.12 3.55 -21.79
N PRO A 131 -5.28 3.01 -21.41
CA PRO A 131 -5.40 2.18 -20.22
C PRO A 131 -4.55 0.92 -20.36
N VAL A 132 -3.83 0.56 -19.30
CA VAL A 132 -2.94 -0.60 -19.28
C VAL A 132 -3.38 -1.58 -18.21
N THR A 133 -3.05 -2.85 -18.42
CA THR A 133 -3.20 -3.85 -17.37
C THR A 133 -2.03 -3.79 -16.38
N LEU A 134 -2.22 -4.29 -15.15
CA LEU A 134 -1.11 -4.41 -14.21
C LEU A 134 -0.02 -5.35 -14.73
N ALA A 135 -0.37 -6.34 -15.56
CA ALA A 135 0.58 -7.24 -16.19
C ALA A 135 1.46 -6.51 -17.22
N GLU A 136 0.87 -5.69 -18.07
CA GLU A 136 1.61 -4.81 -18.98
C GLU A 136 2.53 -3.86 -18.21
N LEU A 137 2.01 -3.20 -17.17
CA LEU A 137 2.81 -2.26 -16.36
C LEU A 137 4.01 -2.95 -15.69
N ARG A 138 3.88 -4.22 -15.30
CA ARG A 138 5.03 -5.03 -14.81
C ARG A 138 6.07 -5.32 -15.89
N GLN A 139 5.65 -5.43 -17.15
CA GLN A 139 6.56 -5.73 -18.26
C GLN A 139 7.25 -4.47 -18.78
N THR A 140 6.50 -3.38 -18.92
CA THR A 140 6.99 -2.13 -19.51
C THR A 140 7.69 -1.23 -18.49
N ASP A 141 7.09 -1.06 -17.30
CA ASP A 141 7.52 -0.09 -16.30
C ASP A 141 7.62 -0.71 -14.87
N PRO A 142 8.37 -1.82 -14.68
CA PRO A 142 8.43 -2.53 -13.39
C PRO A 142 8.95 -1.67 -12.23
N GLU A 143 9.74 -0.64 -12.54
CA GLU A 143 10.32 0.25 -11.54
C GLU A 143 9.31 1.18 -10.86
N LEU A 144 8.15 1.40 -11.50
CA LEU A 144 7.04 2.15 -10.93
C LEU A 144 6.30 1.37 -9.83
N LEU A 145 6.46 0.04 -9.83
CA LEU A 145 5.77 -0.86 -8.93
C LEU A 145 6.60 -1.15 -7.67
N TYR A 146 5.89 -1.44 -6.57
CA TYR A 146 6.53 -1.94 -5.36
C TYR A 146 7.23 -3.26 -5.62
N TRP A 147 8.31 -3.55 -4.88
CA TRP A 147 9.12 -4.75 -5.08
C TRP A 147 8.31 -6.06 -5.07
N PHE A 148 7.23 -6.13 -4.27
CA PHE A 148 6.35 -7.29 -4.20
C PHE A 148 5.35 -7.35 -5.36
N GLU A 149 4.95 -6.22 -5.94
CA GLU A 149 4.06 -6.16 -7.11
C GLU A 149 4.77 -6.49 -8.42
N ARG A 150 6.10 -6.39 -8.44
CA ARG A 150 6.96 -6.76 -9.59
C ARG A 150 6.96 -8.25 -9.87
N ARG A 151 6.76 -9.09 -8.85
CA ARG A 151 6.74 -10.54 -9.01
C ARG A 151 5.32 -11.01 -9.28
N SER A 152 5.11 -11.58 -10.47
CA SER A 152 3.93 -12.40 -10.73
C SER A 152 3.99 -13.65 -9.84
N LEU A 153 2.94 -13.92 -9.05
CA LEU A 153 2.75 -15.22 -8.40
C LEU A 153 2.10 -16.25 -9.34
N SER A 154 2.02 -15.99 -10.65
CA SER A 154 1.51 -16.98 -11.61
C SER A 154 2.60 -18.01 -11.92
N ARG A 155 2.38 -19.22 -11.43
CA ARG A 155 2.94 -20.45 -11.99
C ARG A 155 2.02 -20.95 -13.11
#